data_AF-A0A1W1EKM5-F1
#
_entry.id   AF-A0A1W1EKM5-F1
#
_cell.length_a   1.000
_cell.length_b   1.000
_cell.length_c   1.000
_cell.angle_alpha   90.00
_cell.angle_beta   90.00
_cell.angle_gamma   90.00
#
_symmetry.space_group_name_H-M   'P 1'
#
loop_
_entity.id
_entity.type
_entity.pdbx_description
1 polymer ?
#
loop_
_entity_poly.entity_id
_entity_poly.type
_entity_poly.pdbx_seq_one_letter_code
_entity_poly.pdbx_strand_id
1 'polypeptide(L)'
;MFDFLFPSKNKQLVKKWIKEHRKIVSLANAIIEAYKKGDLKKAKKRLNQLNNLTIEHLMQEDLSFYKLKKNSNKLEVETIEKITEFTDTFGGTKVTLMNFISKYAKPNVELDKEFINTFKILAGILVERIQFEESNLYQALIKE
;
A
#
# COMPACT_ATOMS: atom_id res chain seq x y z
N MET A 1 -10.03 -31.76 1.46
CA MET A 1 -10.79 -31.29 0.28
C MET A 1 -11.77 -30.15 0.58
N PHE A 2 -11.96 -29.72 1.85
CA PHE A 2 -12.88 -28.63 2.24
C PHE A 2 -12.26 -27.22 2.29
N ASP A 3 -10.93 -27.08 2.26
CA ASP A 3 -10.24 -25.77 2.27
C ASP A 3 -10.49 -24.89 1.03
N PHE A 4 -11.12 -25.46 -0.01
CA PHE A 4 -11.46 -24.73 -1.23
C PHE A 4 -12.74 -23.90 -1.10
N LEU A 5 -13.63 -24.24 -0.15
CA LEU A 5 -14.93 -23.59 0.00
C LEU A 5 -14.89 -22.39 0.98
N PHE A 6 -13.94 -22.39 1.92
CA PHE A 6 -13.76 -21.30 2.89
C PHE A 6 -12.26 -20.98 3.06
N PRO A 7 -11.73 -19.97 2.35
CA PRO A 7 -10.33 -19.58 2.51
C PRO A 7 -10.05 -19.14 3.94
N SER A 8 -8.86 -19.48 4.46
CA SER A 8 -8.38 -19.02 5.78
C SER A 8 -8.48 -17.50 5.92
N LYS A 9 -8.57 -17.01 7.15
CA LYS A 9 -8.64 -15.55 7.41
C LYS A 9 -7.49 -14.79 6.74
N ASN A 10 -6.29 -15.37 6.74
CA ASN A 10 -5.10 -14.81 6.09
C ASN A 10 -5.25 -14.78 4.56
N LYS A 11 -5.74 -15.86 3.93
CA LYS A 11 -6.03 -15.90 2.49
C LYS A 11 -7.04 -14.85 2.06
N GLN A 12 -8.10 -14.62 2.85
CA GLN A 12 -9.09 -13.58 2.56
C GLN A 12 -8.48 -12.18 2.66
N LEU A 13 -7.66 -11.94 3.68
CA LEU A 13 -6.98 -10.68 3.92
C LEU A 13 -6.00 -10.35 2.79
N VAL A 14 -5.14 -11.29 2.43
CA VAL A 14 -4.20 -11.13 1.30
C VAL A 14 -4.94 -10.88 -0.01
N LYS A 15 -6.05 -11.58 -0.28
CA LYS A 15 -6.86 -11.34 -1.48
C LYS A 15 -7.46 -9.93 -1.49
N LYS A 16 -7.81 -9.37 -0.33
CA LYS A 16 -8.27 -7.97 -0.21
C LYS A 16 -7.11 -7.02 -0.52
N TRP A 17 -5.95 -7.20 0.10
CA TRP A 17 -4.79 -6.33 -0.08
C TRP A 17 -4.27 -6.31 -1.51
N ILE A 18 -4.17 -7.46 -2.19
CA ILE A 18 -3.80 -7.52 -3.62
C ILE A 18 -4.78 -6.72 -4.50
N LYS A 19 -6.09 -6.75 -4.18
CA LYS A 19 -7.07 -5.93 -4.91
C LYS A 19 -6.89 -4.44 -4.63
N GLU A 20 -6.48 -4.07 -3.43
CA GLU A 20 -6.19 -2.69 -3.05
C GLU A 20 -4.92 -2.20 -3.76
N HIS A 21 -3.84 -2.99 -3.80
CA HIS A 21 -2.63 -2.70 -4.55
C HIS A 21 -2.92 -2.38 -6.02
N ARG A 22 -3.72 -3.21 -6.69
CA ARG A 22 -4.14 -2.95 -8.09
C ARG A 22 -4.84 -1.61 -8.25
N LYS A 23 -5.71 -1.24 -7.29
CA LYS A 23 -6.41 0.05 -7.29
C LYS A 23 -5.45 1.21 -7.01
N ILE A 24 -4.52 1.05 -6.07
CA ILE A 24 -3.48 2.02 -5.75
C ILE A 24 -2.64 2.33 -7.00
N VAL A 25 -2.11 1.30 -7.67
CA VAL A 25 -1.34 1.45 -8.91
C VAL A 25 -2.18 2.10 -10.02
N SER A 26 -3.42 1.67 -10.19
CA SER A 26 -4.33 2.27 -11.18
C SER A 26 -4.59 3.75 -10.91
N LEU A 27 -4.80 4.14 -9.66
CA LEU A 27 -4.98 5.55 -9.27
C LEU A 27 -3.70 6.35 -9.48
N ALA A 28 -2.53 5.81 -9.14
CA ALA A 28 -1.25 6.47 -9.37
C ALA A 28 -1.03 6.79 -10.85
N ASN A 29 -1.26 5.80 -11.73
CA ASN A 29 -1.20 6.01 -13.18
C ASN A 29 -2.23 7.05 -13.65
N ALA A 30 -3.46 6.99 -13.14
CA ALA A 30 -4.51 7.96 -13.51
C ALA A 30 -4.18 9.40 -13.08
N ILE A 31 -3.48 9.59 -11.96
CA ILE A 31 -3.00 10.91 -11.50
C ILE A 31 -1.93 11.44 -12.47
N ILE A 32 -0.95 10.61 -12.82
CA ILE A 32 0.13 10.99 -13.76
C ILE A 32 -0.46 11.38 -15.12
N GLU A 33 -1.40 10.59 -15.64
CA GLU A 33 -2.02 10.85 -16.94
C GLU A 33 -2.92 12.09 -16.93
N ALA A 34 -3.67 12.33 -15.85
CA ALA A 34 -4.45 13.57 -15.71
C ALA A 34 -3.54 14.80 -15.62
N TYR A 35 -2.45 14.71 -14.87
CA TYR A 35 -1.46 15.78 -14.74
C TYR A 35 -0.83 16.12 -16.10
N LYS A 36 -0.36 15.12 -16.86
CA LYS A 36 0.24 15.32 -18.20
C LYS A 36 -0.69 16.03 -19.17
N LYS A 37 -2.00 15.80 -19.05
CA LYS A 37 -3.04 16.43 -19.88
C LYS A 37 -3.45 17.83 -19.42
N GLY A 38 -2.84 18.35 -18.34
CA GLY A 38 -3.21 19.62 -17.73
C GLY A 38 -4.53 19.57 -16.94
N ASP A 39 -5.14 18.39 -16.77
CA ASP A 39 -6.38 18.22 -16.02
C ASP A 39 -6.08 18.10 -14.51
N LEU A 40 -5.63 19.21 -13.93
CA LEU A 40 -5.21 19.28 -12.53
C LEU A 40 -6.37 19.01 -11.56
N LYS A 41 -7.60 19.37 -11.94
CA LYS A 41 -8.81 19.08 -11.14
C LYS A 41 -9.05 17.57 -11.04
N LYS A 42 -8.93 16.84 -12.15
CA LYS A 42 -9.03 15.38 -12.14
C LYS A 42 -7.87 14.73 -11.43
N ALA A 43 -6.64 15.21 -11.63
CA ALA A 43 -5.46 14.73 -10.91
C ALA A 43 -5.67 14.85 -9.39
N LYS A 44 -6.14 16.02 -8.92
CA LYS A 44 -6.47 16.27 -7.52
C LYS A 44 -7.54 15.34 -6.98
N LYS A 45 -8.64 15.15 -7.73
CA LYS A 45 -9.70 14.22 -7.36
C LYS A 45 -9.17 12.79 -7.20
N ARG A 46 -8.31 12.34 -8.11
CA ARG A 46 -7.69 11.01 -8.03
C ARG A 46 -6.68 10.90 -6.89
N LEU A 47 -5.93 11.97 -6.61
CA LEU A 47 -5.02 12.03 -5.46
C LEU A 47 -5.76 11.87 -4.14
N ASN A 48 -6.92 12.50 -3.98
CA ASN A 48 -7.76 12.33 -2.78
C ASN A 48 -8.30 10.90 -2.64
N GLN A 49 -8.65 10.25 -3.76
CA GLN A 49 -9.04 8.84 -3.74
C GLN A 49 -7.87 7.94 -3.35
N LEU A 50 -6.69 8.21 -3.89
CA LEU A 50 -5.46 7.50 -3.55
C LEU A 50 -5.12 7.67 -2.07
N ASN A 51 -5.27 8.89 -1.53
CA ASN A 51 -5.05 9.18 -0.11
C ASN A 51 -5.91 8.27 0.78
N ASN A 52 -7.22 8.30 0.59
CA ASN A 52 -8.13 7.54 1.45
C ASN A 52 -7.85 6.03 1.38
N LEU A 53 -7.64 5.51 0.17
CA LEU A 53 -7.33 4.09 -0.04
C LEU A 53 -6.00 3.69 0.61
N THR A 54 -4.96 4.51 0.42
CA THR A 54 -3.61 4.21 0.92
C THR A 54 -3.58 4.28 2.44
N ILE A 55 -4.22 5.29 3.06
CA ILE A 55 -4.32 5.41 4.51
C ILE A 55 -5.01 4.17 5.11
N GLU A 56 -6.17 3.81 4.57
CA GLU A 56 -6.94 2.67 5.07
C GLU A 56 -6.14 1.37 4.95
N HIS A 57 -5.54 1.13 3.78
CA HIS A 57 -4.73 -0.05 3.51
C HIS A 57 -3.55 -0.17 4.49
N LEU A 58 -2.74 0.89 4.61
CA LEU A 58 -1.57 0.93 5.48
C LEU A 58 -1.92 0.76 6.97
N MET A 59 -3.07 1.29 7.41
CA MET A 59 -3.54 1.09 8.79
C MET A 59 -3.99 -0.35 9.03
N GLN A 60 -4.67 -0.96 8.06
CA GLN A 60 -5.12 -2.35 8.18
C GLN A 60 -3.96 -3.32 8.22
N GLU A 61 -2.92 -3.07 7.42
CA GLU A 61 -1.69 -3.85 7.44
C GLU A 61 -0.95 -3.74 8.77
N ASP A 62 -0.73 -2.52 9.29
CA ASP A 62 -0.11 -2.33 10.61
C ASP A 62 -0.86 -3.09 11.70
N LEU A 63 -2.19 -2.94 11.76
CA LEU A 63 -3.01 -3.63 12.75
C LEU A 63 -2.94 -5.15 12.61
N SER A 64 -2.85 -5.65 11.37
CA SER A 64 -2.77 -7.07 11.08
C SER A 64 -1.39 -7.63 11.47
N PHE A 65 -0.31 -6.96 11.06
CA PHE A 65 1.05 -7.34 11.42
C PHE A 65 1.31 -7.23 12.91
N TYR A 66 0.77 -6.21 13.59
CA TYR A 66 0.83 -6.11 15.04
C TYR A 66 0.13 -7.29 15.73
N LYS A 67 -1.07 -7.66 15.29
CA LYS A 67 -1.80 -8.83 15.83
C LYS A 67 -1.08 -10.14 15.57
N LEU A 68 -0.44 -10.28 14.40
CA LEU A 68 0.35 -11.45 14.04
C LEU A 68 1.60 -11.55 14.92
N LYS A 69 2.38 -10.46 15.04
CA LYS A 69 3.55 -10.40 15.94
C LYS A 69 3.18 -10.66 17.41
N LYS A 70 2.03 -10.18 17.89
CA LYS A 70 1.56 -10.44 19.26
C LYS A 70 1.21 -11.92 19.51
N ASN A 71 0.87 -12.67 18.47
CA ASN A 71 0.61 -14.11 18.52
C ASN A 71 1.72 -14.90 17.82
N SER A 72 2.97 -14.40 17.89
CA SER A 72 4.13 -14.96 17.17
C SER A 72 4.41 -16.42 17.49
N ASN A 73 4.02 -16.91 18.68
CA ASN A 73 4.13 -18.32 19.05
C ASN A 73 3.29 -19.28 18.19
N LYS A 74 2.43 -18.77 17.31
CA LYS A 74 1.60 -19.53 16.38
C LYS A 74 2.02 -19.35 14.91
N LEU A 75 3.13 -18.65 14.65
CA LEU A 75 3.63 -18.38 13.30
C LEU A 75 4.97 -19.05 13.10
N GLU A 76 5.26 -19.42 11.86
CA GLU A 76 6.59 -19.85 11.48
C GLU A 76 7.61 -18.70 11.67
N VAL A 77 8.83 -19.04 12.09
CA VAL A 77 9.91 -18.07 12.32
C VAL A 77 10.17 -17.24 11.07
N GLU A 78 10.18 -17.89 9.90
CA GLU A 78 10.35 -17.24 8.59
C GLU A 78 9.28 -16.16 8.33
N THR A 79 8.03 -16.40 8.75
CA THR A 79 6.94 -15.41 8.60
C THR A 79 7.20 -14.18 9.47
N ILE A 80 7.68 -14.38 10.71
CA ILE A 80 8.01 -13.29 11.63
C ILE A 80 9.18 -12.46 11.10
N GLU A 81 10.21 -13.11 10.56
CA GLU A 81 11.36 -12.45 9.93
C GLU A 81 10.92 -11.59 8.75
N LYS A 82 10.09 -12.13 7.85
CA LYS A 82 9.54 -11.38 6.70
C LYS A 82 8.68 -10.19 7.11
N ILE A 83 7.84 -10.30 8.14
CA ILE A 83 7.08 -9.15 8.64
C ILE A 83 8.04 -8.11 9.22
N THR A 84 9.10 -8.52 9.90
CA THR A 84 10.08 -7.61 10.51
C THR A 84 10.89 -6.87 9.46
N GLU A 85 11.47 -7.59 8.50
CA GLU A 85 12.18 -7.01 7.34
C GLU A 85 11.30 -6.01 6.60
N PHE A 86 10.03 -6.37 6.37
CA PHE A 86 9.06 -5.48 5.74
C PHE A 86 8.85 -4.19 6.53
N THR A 87 8.57 -4.29 7.84
CA THR A 87 8.31 -3.13 8.68
C THR A 87 9.51 -2.19 8.78
N ASP A 88 10.72 -2.76 8.80
CA ASP A 88 11.96 -1.99 8.94
C ASP A 88 12.34 -1.30 7.62
N THR A 89 12.20 -2.01 6.50
CA THR A 89 12.53 -1.50 5.17
C THR A 89 11.58 -0.38 4.73
N PHE A 90 10.28 -0.56 4.93
CA PHE A 90 9.26 0.34 4.37
C PHE A 90 8.65 1.32 5.39
N GLY A 91 9.04 1.26 6.66
CA GLY A 91 8.56 2.17 7.70
C GLY A 91 8.82 3.64 7.37
N GLY A 92 10.02 3.97 6.90
CA GLY A 92 10.38 5.34 6.49
C GLY A 92 9.60 5.82 5.27
N THR A 93 9.50 4.97 4.24
CA THR A 93 8.75 5.24 3.02
C THR A 93 7.27 5.53 3.31
N LYS A 94 6.67 4.76 4.22
CA LYS A 94 5.28 4.96 4.65
C LYS A 94 5.04 6.38 5.15
N VAL A 95 5.89 6.86 6.05
CA VAL A 95 5.76 8.21 6.63
C VAL A 95 5.91 9.27 5.54
N THR A 96 6.90 9.12 4.65
CA THR A 96 7.10 10.04 3.54
C THR A 96 5.91 10.08 2.60
N LEU A 97 5.36 8.93 2.22
CA LEU A 97 4.17 8.82 1.36
C LEU A 97 2.95 9.50 2.00
N MET A 98 2.69 9.22 3.28
CA MET A 98 1.59 9.80 4.03
C MET A 98 1.68 11.32 4.12
N ASN A 99 2.87 11.84 4.44
CA ASN A 99 3.12 13.29 4.51
C ASN A 99 2.94 13.95 3.14
N PHE A 100 3.46 13.32 2.09
CA PHE A 100 3.34 13.82 0.73
C PHE A 100 1.87 13.89 0.28
N ILE A 101 1.14 12.79 0.37
CA ILE A 101 -0.25 12.75 -0.08
C ILE A 101 -1.09 13.71 0.78
N SER A 102 -0.87 13.76 2.10
CA SER A 102 -1.57 14.69 2.99
C SER A 102 -1.31 16.16 2.68
N LYS A 103 -0.08 16.54 2.27
CA LYS A 103 0.26 17.89 1.79
C LYS A 103 -0.56 18.21 0.54
N TYR A 104 -0.45 17.38 -0.49
CA TYR A 104 -1.01 17.67 -1.81
C TYR A 104 -2.48 17.30 -1.97
N ALA A 105 -3.12 16.61 -1.01
CA ALA A 105 -4.57 16.38 -1.01
C ALA A 105 -5.37 17.64 -0.59
N LYS A 106 -4.74 18.58 0.13
CA LYS A 106 -5.40 19.81 0.61
C LYS A 106 -5.93 20.65 -0.56
N PRO A 107 -7.17 21.18 -0.50
CA PRO A 107 -7.78 21.91 -1.62
C PRO A 107 -6.94 23.07 -2.17
N ASN A 108 -6.26 23.80 -1.28
CA ASN A 108 -5.54 25.03 -1.62
C ASN A 108 -4.09 24.80 -2.07
N VAL A 109 -3.61 23.56 -2.12
CA VAL A 109 -2.25 23.25 -2.56
C VAL A 109 -2.26 22.94 -4.05
N GLU A 110 -1.45 23.64 -4.83
CA GLU A 110 -1.33 23.40 -6.26
C GLU A 110 -0.57 22.11 -6.57
N LEU A 111 -0.90 21.47 -7.70
CA LEU A 111 -0.13 20.36 -8.24
C LEU A 111 0.94 20.93 -9.18
N ASP A 112 2.02 21.43 -8.60
CA ASP A 112 3.13 22.07 -9.31
C ASP A 112 4.12 21.03 -9.91
N LYS A 113 5.28 21.50 -10.38
CA LYS A 113 6.35 20.62 -10.90
C LYS A 113 6.99 19.77 -9.79
N GLU A 114 7.11 20.31 -8.58
CA GLU A 114 7.63 19.58 -7.42
C GLU A 114 6.73 18.38 -7.09
N PHE A 115 5.41 18.59 -7.13
CA PHE A 115 4.42 17.54 -6.95
C PHE A 115 4.67 16.37 -7.88
N ILE A 116 4.72 16.58 -9.20
CA ILE A 116 4.77 15.46 -10.14
C ILE A 116 6.10 14.72 -10.08
N ASN A 117 7.21 15.42 -9.85
CA ASN A 117 8.53 14.81 -9.71
C ASN A 117 8.57 13.91 -8.47
N THR A 118 8.14 14.46 -7.33
CA THR A 118 8.10 13.71 -6.07
C THR A 118 7.10 12.56 -6.12
N PHE A 119 5.94 12.78 -6.74
CA PHE A 119 4.90 11.75 -6.88
C PHE A 119 5.40 10.54 -7.67
N LYS A 120 6.14 10.76 -8.77
CA LYS A 120 6.72 9.66 -9.57
C LYS A 120 7.73 8.85 -8.78
N ILE A 121 8.59 9.49 -7.99
CA ILE A 121 9.56 8.82 -7.13
C ILE A 121 8.80 7.95 -6.11
N LEU A 122 7.84 8.52 -5.40
CA LEU A 122 7.05 7.80 -4.41
C LEU A 122 6.22 6.66 -5.02
N ALA A 123 5.67 6.85 -6.22
CA ALA A 123 4.97 5.80 -6.95
C ALA A 123 5.90 4.64 -7.32
N GLY A 124 7.16 4.93 -7.68
CA GLY A 124 8.20 3.91 -7.91
C GLY A 124 8.47 3.08 -6.66
N ILE A 125 8.73 3.74 -5.53
CA ILE A 125 8.99 3.05 -4.25
C ILE A 125 7.75 2.22 -3.81
N LEU A 126 6.55 2.71 -4.08
CA LEU A 126 5.31 1.99 -3.79
C LEU A 126 5.19 0.69 -4.61
N VAL A 127 5.66 0.70 -5.86
CA VAL A 127 5.70 -0.51 -6.69
C VAL A 127 6.69 -1.53 -6.11
N GLU A 128 7.87 -1.09 -5.70
CA GLU A 128 8.87 -1.96 -5.04
C GLU A 128 8.30 -2.58 -3.76
N ARG A 129 7.62 -1.77 -2.94
CA ARG A 129 6.90 -2.24 -1.74
C ARG A 129 5.88 -3.31 -2.07
N ILE A 130 4.98 -3.04 -3.02
CA ILE A 130 3.93 -3.97 -3.44
C ILE A 130 4.55 -5.28 -3.93
N GLN A 131 5.64 -5.21 -4.72
CA GLN A 131 6.33 -6.38 -5.22
C GLN A 131 6.91 -7.23 -4.09
N PHE A 132 7.53 -6.59 -3.09
CA PHE A 132 8.04 -7.29 -1.91
C PHE A 132 6.91 -7.98 -1.13
N GLU A 133 5.81 -7.27 -0.88
CA GLU A 133 4.65 -7.80 -0.15
C GLU A 133 4.05 -9.01 -0.85
N GLU A 134 3.73 -8.88 -2.14
CA GLU A 134 3.02 -9.92 -2.89
C GLU A 134 3.90 -11.15 -3.18
N SER A 135 5.20 -10.95 -3.40
CA SER A 135 6.13 -12.03 -3.76
C SER A 135 6.69 -12.75 -2.55
N ASN A 136 6.78 -12.09 -1.39
CA ASN A 136 7.40 -12.66 -0.19
C ASN A 136 6.42 -12.80 0.97
N LEU A 137 5.93 -11.67 1.48
CA LEU A 137 5.20 -11.62 2.75
C LEU A 137 3.83 -12.30 2.65
N TYR A 138 3.06 -11.98 1.63
CA TYR A 138 1.74 -12.54 1.41
C TYR A 138 1.78 -14.04 1.10
N GLN A 139 2.85 -14.52 0.45
CA GLN A 139 3.06 -15.95 0.23
C GLN A 139 3.30 -16.71 1.54
N ALA A 140 4.02 -16.10 2.49
CA ALA A 140 4.19 -16.66 3.83
C ALA A 140 2.85 -16.69 4.57
N LEU A 141 2.13 -15.57 4.61
CA LEU A 141 0.85 -15.47 5.33
C LEU A 141 -0.25 -16.40 4.82
N ILE A 142 -0.27 -16.74 3.53
CA ILE A 142 -1.23 -17.68 2.95
C ILE A 142 -1.02 -19.12 3.47
N LYS A 143 0.20 -19.45 3.90
CA LYS A 143 0.59 -20.78 4.40
C LYS A 143 0.26 -20.97 5.89
N GLU A 144 0.03 -19.87 6.61
CA GLU A 144 -0.43 -19.80 8.01
C GLU A 144 -1.96 -19.93 8.11
#